data_AF-A0A7K7SP31-F1
#
_entry.id   AF-A0A7K7SP31-F1
#
_cell.length_a   1.000
_cell.length_b   1.000
_cell.length_c   1.000
_cell.angle_alpha   90.00
_cell.angle_beta   90.00
_cell.angle_gamma   90.00
#
_symmetry.space_group_name_H-M   'P 1'
#
loop_
_entity.id
_entity.type
_entity.pdbx_description
1 polymer ?
#
loop_
_entity_poly.entity_id
_entity_poly.type
_entity_poly.pdbx_seq_one_letter_code
_entity_poly.pdbx_strand_id
1 'polypeptide(L)'
;CTAPTRLQFAALSKEDEVINFFPVGTNVSYVCRPGYENTSDSSPTSTCLENLTWSEAAELCRRRSCGAPAALPGGRMVPLTDLQFGARVNVFCEEG
;
A
#
# COMPACT_ATOMS: atom_id res chain seq x y z
N CYS A 1 12.51 -4.24 20.49
CA CYS A 1 12.70 -3.75 19.11
C CYS A 1 12.65 -2.23 19.10
N THR A 2 13.43 -1.61 18.23
CA THR A 2 13.30 -0.18 17.90
C THR A 2 12.15 0.03 16.91
N ALA A 3 12.05 1.22 16.32
CA ALA A 3 11.09 1.49 15.25
C ALA A 3 11.10 0.40 14.16
N PRO A 4 9.92 -0.10 13.75
CA PRO A 4 9.78 -1.08 12.67
C PRO A 4 10.28 -0.59 11.32
N THR A 5 10.48 -1.54 10.41
CA THR A 5 10.85 -1.23 9.03
C THR A 5 9.70 -0.50 8.32
N ARG A 6 10.06 0.47 7.48
CA ARG A 6 9.08 1.22 6.70
C ARG A 6 8.56 0.36 5.55
N LEU A 7 7.27 0.02 5.61
CA LEU A 7 6.59 -0.69 4.53
C LEU A 7 6.22 0.26 3.38
N GLN A 8 6.26 -0.26 2.15
CA GLN A 8 5.90 0.49 0.94
C GLN A 8 4.38 0.63 0.79
N PHE A 9 3.62 -0.36 1.25
CA PHE A 9 2.16 -0.41 1.14
C PHE A 9 1.42 0.15 2.38
N ALA A 10 2.09 0.21 3.54
CA ALA A 10 1.51 0.68 4.79
C ALA A 10 2.47 1.54 5.60
N ALA A 11 1.94 2.30 6.54
CA ALA A 11 2.67 3.11 7.52
C ALA A 11 2.24 2.70 8.92
N LEU A 12 3.06 2.93 9.94
CA LEU A 12 2.67 2.68 11.33
C LEU A 12 1.43 3.48 11.71
N SER A 13 0.66 2.95 12.66
CA SER A 13 -0.40 3.71 13.32
C SER A 13 0.19 4.97 13.98
N LYS A 14 -0.63 6.00 14.17
CA LYS A 14 -0.16 7.25 14.80
C LYS A 14 0.25 7.02 16.25
N GLU A 15 -0.36 6.03 16.89
CA GLU A 15 -0.11 5.66 18.27
C GLU A 15 1.25 4.95 18.41
N ASP A 16 1.60 4.10 17.45
CA ASP A 16 2.88 3.37 17.44
C ASP A 16 4.03 4.25 16.91
N GLU A 17 3.77 5.24 16.06
CA GLU A 17 4.79 6.13 15.49
C GLU A 17 5.49 7.02 16.54
N VAL A 18 4.83 7.30 17.67
CA VAL A 18 5.41 8.08 18.77
C VAL A 18 6.22 7.25 19.77
N ILE A 19 6.24 5.92 19.62
CA ILE A 19 6.92 4.99 20.53
C ILE A 19 8.32 4.64 19.99
N ASN A 20 9.34 4.88 20.80
CA ASN A 20 10.73 4.62 20.41
C ASN A 20 11.21 3.18 20.71
N PHE A 21 10.56 2.50 21.66
CA PHE A 21 10.98 1.20 22.15
C PHE A 21 9.79 0.28 22.40
N PHE A 22 9.84 -0.91 21.80
CA PHE A 22 8.82 -1.95 21.92
C PHE A 22 9.42 -3.19 22.58
N PRO A 23 8.93 -3.64 23.74
CA PRO A 23 9.39 -4.89 24.33
C PRO A 23 9.06 -6.10 23.44
N VAL A 24 9.79 -7.20 23.63
CA VAL A 24 9.53 -8.47 22.92
C VAL A 24 8.09 -8.92 23.19
N GLY A 25 7.41 -9.41 22.15
CA GLY A 25 5.99 -9.78 22.18
C GLY A 25 5.03 -8.62 21.91
N THR A 26 5.52 -7.38 21.78
CA THR A 26 4.66 -6.24 21.38
C THR A 26 4.24 -6.37 19.92
N ASN A 27 2.97 -6.15 19.66
CA ASN A 27 2.41 -6.11 18.31
C ASN A 27 2.06 -4.67 17.95
N VAL A 28 2.55 -4.21 16.79
CA VAL A 28 2.24 -2.88 16.25
C VAL A 28 1.30 -3.01 15.06
N SER A 29 0.47 -2.00 14.88
CA SER A 29 -0.49 -1.95 13.78
C SER A 29 -0.05 -0.98 12.69
N TYR A 30 -0.41 -1.30 11.46
CA TYR A 30 -0.13 -0.48 10.29
C TYR A 30 -1.41 -0.05 9.59
N VAL A 31 -1.38 1.14 9.02
CA VAL A 31 -2.44 1.74 8.22
C VAL A 31 -1.98 1.81 6.77
N CYS A 32 -2.84 1.42 5.83
CA CYS A 32 -2.53 1.47 4.41
C CYS A 32 -2.18 2.90 3.96
N ARG A 33 -1.12 3.03 3.16
CA ARG A 33 -0.73 4.32 2.62
C ARG A 33 -1.77 4.86 1.63
N PRO A 34 -1.84 6.18 1.41
CA PRO A 34 -2.65 6.75 0.34
C PRO A 34 -2.36 6.08 -1.01
N GLY A 35 -3.40 5.72 -1.76
CA GLY A 35 -3.27 4.94 -2.99
C GLY A 35 -3.32 3.42 -2.78
N TYR A 36 -3.29 2.96 -1.54
CA TYR A 36 -3.54 1.57 -1.16
C TYR A 36 -4.88 1.42 -0.44
N GLU A 37 -5.45 0.22 -0.48
CA GLU A 37 -6.70 -0.15 0.15
C GLU A 37 -6.51 -1.49 0.87
N ASN A 38 -7.14 -1.60 2.04
CA ASN A 38 -7.10 -2.81 2.83
C ASN A 38 -8.02 -3.86 2.20
N THR A 39 -7.47 -5.04 1.90
CA THR A 39 -8.23 -6.16 1.32
C THR A 39 -8.86 -7.06 2.38
N SER A 40 -8.65 -6.77 3.67
CA SER A 40 -9.17 -7.54 4.78
C SER A 40 -9.84 -6.63 5.82
N ASP A 41 -10.64 -7.23 6.70
CA ASP A 41 -11.20 -6.54 7.88
C ASP A 41 -10.13 -6.27 8.95
N SER A 42 -8.98 -6.95 8.88
CA SER A 42 -7.85 -6.74 9.79
C SER A 42 -6.81 -5.77 9.22
N SER A 43 -6.18 -5.00 10.11
CA SER A 43 -5.03 -4.17 9.74
C SER A 43 -3.76 -5.02 9.69
N PRO A 44 -2.79 -4.70 8.81
CA PRO A 44 -1.47 -5.33 8.86
C PRO A 44 -0.84 -5.09 10.22
N THR A 45 -0.29 -6.14 10.84
CA THR A 45 0.40 -6.05 12.12
C THR A 45 1.76 -6.71 12.07
N SER A 46 2.69 -6.27 12.92
CA SER A 46 4.01 -6.89 13.07
C SER A 46 4.37 -7.04 14.53
N THR A 47 4.94 -8.18 14.89
CA THR A 47 5.30 -8.51 16.27
C THR A 47 6.81 -8.41 16.46
N CYS A 48 7.23 -7.79 17.56
CA CYS A 48 8.62 -7.80 17.99
C CYS A 48 9.00 -9.21 18.50
N LEU A 49 9.84 -9.91 17.76
CA LEU A 49 10.31 -11.26 18.08
C LEU A 49 11.43 -11.24 19.13
N GLU A 50 11.73 -12.39 19.74
CA GLU A 50 12.78 -12.54 20.77
C GLU A 50 14.17 -12.14 20.29
N ASN A 51 14.44 -12.30 18.99
CA ASN A 51 15.68 -11.88 18.35
C ASN A 51 15.77 -10.37 18.08
N LEU A 52 14.86 -9.56 18.65
CA LEU A 52 14.75 -8.12 18.47
C LEU A 52 14.50 -7.68 17.02
N THR A 53 13.97 -8.58 16.18
CA THR A 53 13.50 -8.25 14.83
C THR A 53 11.98 -8.21 14.76
N TRP A 54 11.45 -7.47 13.79
CA TRP A 54 10.04 -7.41 13.50
C TRP A 54 9.62 -8.57 12.61
N SER A 55 8.50 -9.22 12.93
CA SER A 55 7.92 -10.25 12.08
C SER A 55 7.44 -9.67 10.75
N GLU A 56 7.34 -10.52 9.73
CA GLU A 56 6.76 -10.11 8.46
C GLU A 56 5.31 -9.64 8.66
N ALA A 57 5.01 -8.42 8.17
CA ALA A 57 3.66 -7.89 8.21
C ALA A 57 2.89 -8.43 7.01
N ALA A 58 1.68 -8.94 7.24
CA ALA A 58 0.83 -9.44 6.17
C ALA A 58 0.56 -8.34 5.12
N GLU A 59 0.69 -8.66 3.83
CA GLU A 59 0.43 -7.74 2.72
C GLU A 59 -1.07 -7.52 2.49
N LEU A 60 -1.75 -6.92 3.46
CA LEU A 60 -3.18 -6.66 3.41
C LEU A 60 -3.53 -5.37 2.65
N CYS A 61 -2.55 -4.51 2.39
CA CYS A 61 -2.76 -3.28 1.64
C CYS A 61 -2.39 -3.48 0.16
N ARG A 62 -3.39 -3.48 -0.73
CA ARG A 62 -3.16 -3.54 -2.18
C ARG A 62 -3.34 -2.18 -2.83
N ARG A 63 -2.72 -1.98 -4.00
CA ARG A 63 -2.90 -0.74 -4.76
C ARG A 63 -4.36 -0.60 -5.17
N ARG A 64 -4.93 0.58 -4.93
CA ARG A 64 -6.29 0.91 -5.37
C ARG A 64 -6.37 0.84 -6.88
N SER A 65 -7.46 0.30 -7.39
CA SER A 65 -7.79 0.38 -8.81
C SER A 65 -8.34 1.77 -9.14
N CYS A 66 -7.82 2.40 -10.19
CA CYS A 66 -8.35 3.66 -10.72
C CYS A 66 -9.61 3.43 -11.58
N GLY A 67 -9.99 2.18 -11.83
CA GLY A 67 -11.04 1.82 -12.78
C GLY A 67 -10.60 1.99 -14.23
N ALA A 68 -11.43 1.53 -15.15
CA ALA A 68 -11.17 1.75 -16.57
C ALA A 68 -11.36 3.24 -16.90
N PRO A 69 -10.39 3.89 -17.56
CA PRO A 69 -10.57 5.25 -18.05
C PRO A 69 -11.74 5.30 -19.04
N ALA A 70 -12.48 6.41 -19.04
CA ALA A 70 -13.61 6.60 -19.94
C ALA A 70 -13.16 6.50 -21.40
N ALA A 71 -14.04 5.96 -22.26
CA ALA A 71 -13.80 5.89 -23.69
C ALA A 71 -13.54 7.31 -24.23
N LEU A 72 -12.43 7.46 -24.96
CA LEU A 72 -12.03 8.74 -25.55
C LEU A 72 -12.61 8.83 -26.96
N PRO A 73 -13.59 9.71 -27.22
CA PRO A 73 -14.15 9.88 -28.56
C PRO A 73 -13.08 10.52 -29.48
N GLY A 74 -12.80 9.88 -30.63
CA GLY A 74 -11.82 10.36 -31.61
C GLY A 74 -10.35 10.04 -31.28
N GLY A 75 -10.10 9.12 -30.34
CA GLY A 75 -8.74 8.69 -30.01
C GLY A 75 -8.67 7.19 -29.68
N ARG A 76 -7.44 6.68 -29.62
CA ARG A 76 -7.15 5.31 -29.18
C ARG A 76 -6.29 5.32 -27.91
N MET A 77 -6.58 4.38 -27.02
CA MET A 77 -5.75 4.10 -25.85
C MET A 77 -4.84 2.91 -26.15
N VAL A 78 -3.59 2.96 -25.68
CA VAL A 78 -2.73 1.77 -25.66
C VAL A 78 -3.37 0.74 -24.73
N PRO A 79 -3.31 -0.58 -25.04
CA PRO A 79 -3.78 -1.61 -24.14
C PRO A 79 -3.25 -1.40 -22.72
N LEU A 80 -4.18 -1.27 -21.78
CA LEU A 80 -3.89 -0.99 -20.38
C LEU A 80 -3.49 -2.30 -19.69
N THR A 81 -2.21 -2.44 -19.37
CA THR A 81 -1.70 -3.61 -18.64
C THR A 81 -1.84 -3.48 -17.12
N ASP A 82 -1.90 -2.24 -16.62
CA ASP A 82 -2.14 -1.93 -15.21
C ASP A 82 -3.01 -0.67 -15.10
N LEU A 83 -3.98 -0.72 -14.20
CA LEU A 83 -4.90 0.37 -13.84
C LEU A 83 -4.87 0.68 -12.35
N GLN A 84 -3.88 0.17 -11.64
CA GLN A 84 -3.71 0.38 -10.21
C GLN A 84 -2.93 1.66 -9.92
N PHE A 85 -2.98 2.11 -8.67
CA PHE A 85 -2.24 3.28 -8.21
C PHE A 85 -0.76 3.23 -8.61
N GLY A 86 -0.30 4.27 -9.32
CA GLY A 86 1.06 4.35 -9.88
C GLY A 86 1.15 3.94 -11.36
N ALA A 87 0.09 3.37 -11.95
CA ALA A 87 0.03 3.08 -13.37
C ALA A 87 -0.02 4.37 -14.23
N ARG A 88 0.44 4.25 -15.48
CA ARG A 88 0.45 5.33 -16.46
C ARG A 88 -0.25 4.88 -17.73
N VAL A 89 -1.11 5.76 -18.26
CA VAL A 89 -1.87 5.53 -19.49
C VAL A 89 -1.38 6.48 -20.56
N ASN A 90 -1.07 5.94 -21.75
CA ASN A 90 -0.76 6.73 -22.92
C ASN A 90 -1.96 6.77 -23.85
N VAL A 91 -2.35 7.98 -24.24
CA VAL A 91 -3.52 8.26 -25.08
C VAL A 91 -3.05 8.93 -26.36
N PHE A 92 -3.63 8.53 -27.50
CA PHE A 92 -3.36 9.13 -28.79
C PHE A 92 -4.68 9.57 -29.44
N CYS A 93 -4.75 10.81 -29.92
CA CYS A 93 -5.86 11.26 -30.75
C CYS A 93 -5.62 10.83 -32.19
N GLU A 94 -6.68 10.46 -32.90
CA GLU A 94 -6.60 10.29 -34.35
C GLU A 94 -6.68 11.66 -35.01
N GLU A 95 -5.89 11.83 -36.07
CA GLU A 95 -5.93 13.04 -36.87
C GLU A 95 -7.24 13.06 -37.66
N GLY A 96 -7.88 14.23 -37.71
CA GLY A 96 -9.12 14.44 -38.46
C GLY A 96 -8.87 14.59 -39.95
#